data_AF-A0A9R1RHK7-F1
#
_entry.id   AF-A0A9R1RHK7-F1
#
_cell.length_a   1.000
_cell.length_b   1.000
_cell.length_c   1.000
_cell.angle_alpha   90.00
_cell.angle_beta   90.00
_cell.angle_gamma   90.00
#
_symmetry.space_group_name_H-M   'P 1'
#
loop_
_entity.id
_entity.type
_entity.pdbx_description
1 polymer ?
#
loop_
_entity_poly.entity_id
_entity_poly.type
_entity_poly.pdbx_seq_one_letter_code
_entity_poly.pdbx_strand_id
1 'polypeptide(L)'
;MMRLLTGSSSPSSSSSFRFEPRSVDAFGSTVIAEGVSAAGEDTKAAYWVHAWTVGSDGVITQLREYFNTDLTVTRLAAAAASKCVWQSRRPDRARNSLPGLVLAL
;
A
#
# COMPACT_ATOMS: atom_id res chain seq x y z
N MET A 1 0.11 7.34 -10.63
CA MET A 1 -0.60 6.18 -10.07
C MET A 1 -0.63 5.10 -11.12
N MET A 2 -0.29 3.85 -10.79
CA MET A 2 -0.22 2.79 -11.80
C MET A 2 -1.63 2.23 -12.00
N ARG A 3 -2.23 2.47 -13.17
CA ARG A 3 -3.58 2.00 -13.51
C ARG A 3 -3.67 0.49 -13.78
N LEU A 4 -2.68 -0.27 -13.30
CA LEU A 4 -2.55 -1.71 -13.54
C LEU A 4 -3.70 -2.47 -12.88
N LEU A 5 -4.04 -2.13 -11.64
CA LEU A 5 -5.10 -2.80 -10.88
C LEU A 5 -6.52 -2.34 -11.25
N THR A 6 -6.67 -1.29 -12.06
CA THR A 6 -7.98 -0.82 -12.53
C THR A 6 -8.34 -1.38 -13.92
N GLY A 7 -7.48 -2.21 -14.50
CA GLY A 7 -7.68 -2.77 -15.85
C GLY A 7 -7.65 -1.73 -16.97
N SER A 8 -7.30 -0.47 -16.67
CA SER A 8 -7.32 0.63 -17.64
C SER A 8 -5.99 0.82 -18.38
N SER A 9 -5.00 -0.05 -18.12
CA SER A 9 -3.73 -0.07 -18.85
C SER A 9 -3.91 -0.69 -20.23
N SER A 10 -3.39 -0.04 -21.28
CA SER A 10 -3.39 -0.60 -22.63
C SER A 10 -2.56 -1.89 -22.68
N PRO A 11 -2.98 -2.94 -23.41
CA PRO A 11 -2.21 -4.18 -23.56
C PRO A 11 -0.83 -3.96 -24.21
N SER A 12 -0.67 -2.88 -24.99
CA SER A 12 0.63 -2.44 -25.54
C SER A 12 1.53 -1.71 -24.53
N SER A 13 0.99 -1.36 -23.37
CA SER A 13 1.69 -0.71 -22.25
C SER A 13 1.88 -1.68 -21.09
N SER A 14 2.13 -2.96 -21.38
CA SER A 14 2.46 -3.98 -20.37
C SER A 14 3.72 -3.56 -19.63
N SER A 15 3.57 -2.71 -18.62
CA SER A 15 4.64 -2.33 -17.74
C SER A 15 5.17 -3.62 -17.12
N SER A 16 6.48 -3.84 -17.18
CA SER A 16 7.20 -4.92 -16.47
C SER A 16 7.07 -4.86 -14.95
N PHE A 17 6.30 -3.88 -14.45
CA PHE A 17 6.00 -3.70 -13.05
C PHE A 17 5.28 -4.93 -12.50
N ARG A 18 5.92 -5.59 -11.54
CA ARG A 18 5.35 -6.70 -10.78
C ARG A 18 5.35 -6.31 -9.31
N PHE A 19 4.18 -6.42 -8.68
CA PHE A 19 4.06 -6.30 -7.23
C PHE A 19 4.68 -7.55 -6.59
N GLU A 20 5.63 -7.36 -5.68
CA GLU A 20 6.18 -8.41 -4.81
C GLU A 20 5.71 -8.12 -3.37
N PRO A 21 4.58 -8.72 -2.93
CA PRO A 21 4.04 -8.50 -1.60
C PRO A 21 5.00 -9.02 -0.54
N ARG A 22 5.13 -8.26 0.54
CA ARG A 22 5.96 -8.62 1.70
C ARG A 22 5.15 -8.88 2.95
N SER A 23 4.03 -8.18 3.09
CA SER A 23 3.14 -8.34 4.23
C SER A 23 1.70 -7.97 3.87
N VAL A 24 0.75 -8.55 4.61
CA VAL A 24 -0.67 -8.24 4.54
C VAL A 24 -1.21 -8.27 5.96
N ASP A 25 -1.83 -7.17 6.39
CA ASP A 25 -2.44 -7.04 7.71
C ASP A 25 -3.89 -6.56 7.59
N ALA A 26 -4.78 -7.16 8.37
CA ALA A 26 -6.22 -6.84 8.33
C ALA A 26 -6.69 -6.13 9.62
N PHE A 27 -7.53 -5.11 9.43
CA PHE A 27 -8.11 -4.26 10.46
C PHE A 27 -9.62 -4.08 10.19
N GLY A 28 -10.43 -5.02 10.67
CA GLY A 28 -11.87 -5.04 10.35
C GLY A 28 -12.08 -5.25 8.84
N SER A 29 -12.79 -4.34 8.18
CA SER A 29 -12.98 -4.35 6.73
C SER A 29 -11.80 -3.75 5.94
N THR A 30 -10.79 -3.19 6.61
CA THR A 30 -9.62 -2.63 5.93
C THR A 30 -8.50 -3.65 5.88
N VAL A 31 -7.88 -3.83 4.71
CA VAL A 31 -6.67 -4.65 4.54
C VAL A 31 -5.55 -3.74 4.03
N ILE A 32 -4.38 -3.84 4.66
CA ILE A 32 -3.17 -3.14 4.25
C ILE A 32 -2.19 -4.17 3.72
N ALA A 33 -1.81 -4.05 2.45
CA ALA A 33 -0.76 -4.84 1.84
C ALA A 33 0.42 -3.93 1.51
N GLU A 34 1.64 -4.37 1.80
CA GLU A 34 2.86 -3.62 1.44
C GLU A 34 3.83 -4.52 0.69
N GLY A 35 4.68 -3.91 -0.13
CA GLY A 35 5.73 -4.64 -0.81
C GLY A 35 6.67 -3.74 -1.60
N VAL A 36 7.47 -4.40 -2.43
CA VAL A 36 8.36 -3.74 -3.38
C VAL A 36 7.98 -4.14 -4.79
N SER A 37 8.36 -3.36 -5.78
CA SER A 37 8.29 -3.81 -7.16
C SER A 37 9.52 -4.66 -7.49
N ALA A 38 9.36 -5.60 -8.40
CA ALA A 38 10.51 -6.22 -9.05
C ALA A 38 11.40 -5.10 -9.64
N ALA A 39 12.71 -5.17 -9.40
CA ALA A 39 13.67 -4.32 -10.11
C ALA A 39 13.80 -4.82 -11.56
N GLY A 40 13.69 -3.92 -12.53
CA GLY A 40 14.04 -4.21 -13.93
C GLY A 40 15.51 -3.89 -14.19
N GLU A 41 16.06 -4.29 -15.34
CA GLU A 41 17.44 -3.92 -15.72
C GLU A 41 17.69 -2.41 -15.65
N ASP A 42 16.68 -1.59 -16.01
CA ASP A 42 16.80 -0.13 -16.04
C ASP A 42 15.95 0.61 -14.98
N THR A 43 15.26 -0.11 -14.10
CA THR A 43 14.33 0.51 -13.13
C THR A 43 14.61 0.10 -11.69
N LYS A 44 14.79 1.10 -10.82
CA LYS A 44 14.87 0.87 -9.38
C LYS A 44 13.54 0.32 -8.86
N ALA A 45 13.62 -0.62 -7.93
CA ALA A 45 12.46 -1.12 -7.20
C ALA A 45 11.74 0.03 -6.48
N ALA A 46 10.43 0.12 -6.64
CA ALA A 46 9.57 1.06 -5.93
C ALA A 46 8.98 0.38 -4.69
N TYR A 47 8.84 1.13 -3.60
CA TYR A 47 8.06 0.69 -2.45
C TYR A 47 6.58 1.03 -2.69
N TRP A 48 5.68 0.10 -2.35
CA TRP A 48 4.25 0.31 -2.50
C TRP A 48 3.47 -0.14 -1.27
N VAL A 49 2.34 0.53 -1.04
CA VAL A 49 1.33 0.14 -0.07
C VAL A 49 -0.03 0.26 -0.74
N HIS A 50 -0.85 -0.77 -0.58
CA HIS A 50 -2.25 -0.76 -0.94
C HIS A 50 -3.12 -0.84 0.31
N ALA A 51 -4.14 0.01 0.37
CA ALA A 51 -5.20 -0.07 1.36
C ALA A 51 -6.51 -0.43 0.67
N TRP A 52 -7.08 -1.57 1.06
CA TRP A 52 -8.31 -2.12 0.50
C TRP A 52 -9.45 -2.01 1.51
N THR A 53 -10.64 -1.70 1.03
CA THR A 53 -11.88 -1.95 1.78
C THR A 53 -12.50 -3.22 1.24
N VAL A 54 -12.68 -4.23 2.10
CA VAL A 54 -13.24 -5.54 1.76
C VAL A 54 -14.66 -5.64 2.31
N GLY A 55 -15.61 -5.94 1.42
CA GLY A 55 -17.01 -6.17 1.77
C GLY A 55 -17.22 -7.48 2.55
N SER A 56 -18.41 -7.66 3.12
CA SER A 56 -18.76 -8.90 3.84
C SER A 56 -18.80 -10.15 2.96
N ASP A 57 -18.90 -9.95 1.64
CA ASP A 57 -18.81 -10.97 0.59
C ASP A 57 -17.37 -11.30 0.16
N GLY A 58 -16.37 -10.65 0.79
CA GLY A 58 -14.96 -10.81 0.46
C GLY A 58 -14.50 -10.01 -0.76
N VAL A 59 -15.36 -9.16 -1.34
CA VAL A 59 -15.02 -8.37 -2.53
C VAL A 59 -14.30 -7.08 -2.12
N ILE A 60 -13.21 -6.75 -2.81
CA ILE A 60 -12.55 -5.44 -2.66
C ILE A 60 -13.43 -4.37 -3.32
N THR A 61 -13.96 -3.46 -2.52
CA THR A 61 -14.87 -2.38 -2.95
C THR A 61 -14.17 -1.04 -3.12
N GLN A 62 -13.02 -0.85 -2.47
CA GLN A 62 -12.19 0.34 -2.61
C GLN A 62 -10.71 -0.03 -2.60
N LEU A 63 -9.92 0.69 -3.39
CA LEU A 63 -8.46 0.59 -3.47
C LEU A 63 -7.86 1.99 -3.35
N ARG A 64 -6.95 2.17 -2.41
CA ARG A 64 -6.01 3.30 -2.36
C ARG A 64 -4.60 2.77 -2.52
N GLU A 65 -3.86 3.35 -3.45
CA GLU A 65 -2.48 2.96 -3.75
C GLU A 65 -1.53 4.11 -3.46
N TYR A 66 -0.43 3.78 -2.78
CA TYR A 66 0.62 4.70 -2.40
C TYR A 66 1.96 4.14 -2.86
N PHE A 67 2.73 4.96 -3.57
CA PHE A 67 4.04 4.61 -4.10
C PHE A 67 5.08 5.52 -3.53
N ASN A 68 6.20 4.94 -3.08
CA ASN A 68 7.31 5.67 -2.47
C ASN A 68 6.82 6.67 -1.40
N THR A 69 5.91 6.19 -0.55
CA THR A 69 5.32 6.91 0.59
C THR A 69 5.33 5.98 1.78
N ASP A 70 5.84 6.45 2.93
CA ASP A 70 5.72 5.72 4.18
C ASP A 70 4.34 6.00 4.79
N LEU A 71 3.61 4.93 5.13
CA LEU A 71 2.29 5.02 5.75
C LEU A 71 2.34 4.65 7.23
N THR A 72 1.60 5.41 8.04
CA THR A 72 1.22 5.04 9.40
C THR A 72 -0.28 4.90 9.46
N VAL A 73 -0.79 3.80 9.98
CA VAL A 73 -2.23 3.58 10.14
C VAL A 73 -2.59 3.77 11.60
N THR A 74 -3.52 4.68 11.84
CA THR A 74 -3.94 5.09 13.16
C THR A 74 -5.43 4.84 13.32
N ARG A 75 -5.80 4.05 14.32
CA ARG A 75 -7.19 3.88 14.69
C ARG A 75 -7.64 5.07 15.53
N LEU A 76 -8.68 5.76 15.07
CA LEU A 76 -9.29 6.86 15.80
C LEU A 76 -10.35 6.32 16.76
N ALA A 77 -10.36 6.83 17.99
CA ALA A 77 -11.37 6.51 18.99
C ALA A 77 -11.96 7.80 19.53
N ALA A 78 -13.29 7.91 19.56
CA ALA A 78 -13.98 9.14 19.96
C ALA A 78 -13.74 9.54 21.43
N ALA A 79 -13.46 8.57 22.30
CA ALA A 79 -13.31 8.77 23.75
C ALA A 79 -11.93 8.36 24.30
N ALA A 80 -10.99 7.94 23.45
CA ALA A 80 -9.67 7.48 23.86
C ALA A 80 -8.58 8.05 22.94
N ALA A 81 -7.33 7.99 23.38
CA ALA A 81 -6.21 8.41 22.55
C ALA A 81 -6.13 7.56 21.26
N SER A 82 -5.90 8.23 20.13
CA SER A 82 -5.64 7.58 18.85
C SER A 82 -4.46 6.61 18.99
N LYS A 83 -4.60 5.42 18.38
CA LYS A 83 -3.59 4.36 18.49
C LYS A 83 -3.00 4.06 17.12
N CYS A 84 -1.68 4.19 16.99
CA CYS A 84 -0.97 3.61 15.85
C CYS A 84 -1.11 2.09 15.91
N VAL A 85 -1.70 1.52 14.86
CA VAL A 85 -1.94 0.06 14.75
C VAL A 85 -1.05 -0.59 13.71
N TRP A 86 -0.45 0.20 12.81
CA TRP A 86 0.45 -0.30 11.78
C TRP A 86 1.36 0.81 11.26
N GLN A 87 2.55 0.45 10.82
CA GLN A 87 3.46 1.35 10.12
C GLN A 87 4.18 0.59 9.00
N SER A 88 4.54 1.32 7.94
CA SER A 88 5.35 0.79 6.84
C SER A 88 6.66 0.18 7.33
N ARG A 89 6.97 -1.02 6.83
CA ARG A 89 8.16 -1.83 7.15
C ARG A 89 9.08 -1.89 5.94
N ARG A 90 9.36 -0.72 5.37
CA ARG A 90 10.20 -0.57 4.20
C ARG A 90 11.67 -0.97 4.50
N PRO A 91 12.30 -1.83 3.67
CA PRO A 91 13.66 -2.34 3.94
C PRO A 91 14.76 -1.27 4.03
N ASP A 92 14.64 -0.18 3.28
CA ASP A 92 15.67 0.87 3.19
C ASP A 92 15.36 2.11 4.04
N ARG A 93 14.38 2.04 4.95
CA ARG A 93 13.93 3.16 5.79
C ARG A 93 15.05 3.83 6.59
N ALA A 94 16.06 3.07 7.01
CA ALA A 94 17.20 3.61 7.76
C ALA A 94 18.15 4.47 6.92
N ARG A 95 18.12 4.32 5.58
CA ARG A 95 19.05 4.99 4.66
C ARG A 95 18.37 6.07 3.82
N ASN A 96 17.07 5.92 3.57
CA ASN A 96 16.29 6.82 2.73
C ASN A 96 14.97 7.19 3.40
N SER A 97 14.63 8.48 3.40
CA SER A 97 13.30 8.95 3.82
C SER A 97 12.34 9.03 2.65
N LEU A 98 11.06 8.77 2.92
CA LEU A 98 9.97 9.02 1.99
C LEU A 98 8.97 9.98 2.65
N PRO A 99 8.13 10.69 1.88
CA PRO A 99 7.01 11.41 2.44
C PRO A 99 6.17 10.49 3.33
N GLY A 100 5.79 10.99 4.51
CA GLY A 100 4.94 10.28 5.47
C GLY A 100 3.48 10.65 5.28
N LEU A 101 2.58 9.66 5.36
CA LEU A 101 1.14 9.86 5.38
C LEU A 101 0.51 9.07 6.54
N VAL A 102 -0.55 9.62 7.13
CA VAL A 102 -1.37 8.93 8.13
C VAL A 102 -2.69 8.51 7.50
N LEU A 103 -2.99 7.21 7.56
CA LEU A 103 -4.29 6.67 7.24
C LEU A 103 -5.08 6.48 8.55
N ALA A 104 -6.16 7.24 8.70
CA ALA A 104 -7.08 7.07 9.81
C ALA A 104 -8.08 5.95 9.51
N LEU A 105 -8.27 5.04 10.48
CA LEU A 105 -9.31 4.01 10.48
C LEU A 105 -10.36 4.30 11.57
#